data_AF-A0A523TBF8-F1
#
_entry.id   AF-A0A523TBF8-F1
#
_cell.length_a   1.000
_cell.length_b   1.000
_cell.length_c   1.000
_cell.angle_alpha   90.00
_cell.angle_beta   90.00
_cell.angle_gamma   90.00
#
_symmetry.space_group_name_H-M   'P 1'
#
loop_
_entity.id
_entity.type
_entity.pdbx_description
1 polymer ?
#
loop_
_entity_poly.entity_id
_entity_poly.type
_entity_poly.pdbx_seq_one_letter_code
_entity_poly.pdbx_strand_id
1 'polypeptide(L)'
;MSGTIRSFFAFDIEDAVIVRRLSKVQGMLANTGADLKLVKPQNIHLTVRFLGDIPQPMVDSIYEEMKQLSFAPFEIELRGLGAFPKLSHPRVVWAGIRKGSN
;
A
#
# COMPACT_ATOMS: atom_id res chain seq x y z
N MET A 1 -14.83 -0.93 -26.56
CA MET A 1 -13.46 -0.58 -26.12
C MET A 1 -13.32 -1.10 -24.70
N SER A 2 -12.38 -1.99 -24.41
CA SER A 2 -12.14 -2.42 -23.03
C SER A 2 -11.41 -1.31 -22.29
N GLY A 3 -11.98 -0.84 -21.17
CA GLY A 3 -11.33 0.13 -20.32
C GLY A 3 -10.05 -0.44 -19.70
N THR A 4 -9.07 0.42 -19.41
CA THR A 4 -7.92 0.05 -18.60
C THR A 4 -8.14 0.44 -17.14
N ILE A 5 -7.57 -0.34 -16.22
CA ILE A 5 -7.66 -0.14 -14.77
C ILE A 5 -6.25 -0.13 -14.20
N ARG A 6 -5.93 0.91 -13.42
CA ARG A 6 -4.69 0.95 -12.66
C ARG A 6 -4.71 -0.11 -11.57
N SER A 7 -3.82 -1.08 -11.68
CA SER A 7 -3.84 -2.29 -10.86
C SER A 7 -2.51 -2.51 -10.15
N PHE A 8 -2.57 -3.19 -9.02
CA PHE A 8 -1.42 -3.60 -8.21
C PHE A 8 -1.82 -4.79 -7.33
N PHE A 9 -0.82 -5.54 -6.85
CA PHE A 9 -0.99 -6.54 -5.80
C PHE A 9 -0.74 -5.92 -4.44
N ALA A 10 -1.56 -6.28 -3.46
CA ALA A 10 -1.41 -5.80 -2.10
C ALA A 10 -1.87 -6.82 -1.05
N PHE A 11 -1.41 -6.61 0.17
CA PHE A 11 -1.95 -7.23 1.38
C PHE A 11 -2.64 -6.16 2.21
N ASP A 12 -3.86 -6.43 2.65
CA ASP A 12 -4.58 -5.55 3.56
C ASP A 12 -3.98 -5.60 4.96
N ILE A 13 -4.04 -4.47 5.67
CA ILE A 13 -3.60 -4.39 7.06
C ILE A 13 -4.86 -4.38 7.94
N GLU A 14 -5.23 -5.55 8.43
CA GLU A 14 -6.42 -5.73 9.28
C GLU A 14 -6.14 -5.57 10.78
N ASP A 15 -4.87 -5.60 11.18
CA ASP A 15 -4.49 -5.43 12.59
C ASP A 15 -4.83 -4.02 13.08
N ALA A 16 -5.83 -3.94 13.97
CA ALA A 16 -6.34 -2.68 14.51
C ALA A 16 -5.29 -1.87 15.28
N VAL A 17 -4.30 -2.52 15.91
CA VAL A 17 -3.20 -1.84 16.62
C VAL A 17 -2.28 -1.18 15.60
N ILE A 18 -1.94 -1.87 14.52
CA ILE A 18 -1.12 -1.31 13.44
C ILE A 18 -1.85 -0.15 12.77
N VAL A 19 -3.12 -0.34 12.38
CA VAL A 19 -3.93 0.71 11.75
C VAL A 19 -4.02 1.95 12.65
N ARG A 20 -4.29 1.78 13.95
CA ARG A 20 -4.34 2.89 14.91
C ARG A 20 -3.00 3.62 15.01
N ARG A 21 -1.87 2.90 15.00
CA ARG A 21 -0.53 3.51 15.03
C ARG A 21 -0.26 4.32 13.76
N LEU A 22 -0.64 3.81 12.59
CA LEU A 22 -0.52 4.52 11.31
C LEU A 22 -1.42 5.76 11.28
N SER A 23 -2.66 5.68 11.76
CA SER A 23 -3.55 6.84 11.89
C SER A 23 -3.01 7.91 12.83
N LYS A 24 -2.32 7.53 13.91
CA LYS A 24 -1.64 8.51 14.78
C LYS A 24 -0.55 9.26 14.00
N VAL A 25 0.23 8.57 13.17
CA VAL A 25 1.24 9.19 12.32
C VAL A 25 0.60 10.11 11.27
N GLN A 26 -0.52 9.70 10.65
CA GLN A 26 -1.28 10.56 9.74
C GLN A 26 -1.72 11.87 10.44
N GLY A 27 -2.16 11.80 11.69
CA GLY A 27 -2.48 12.99 12.50
C GLY A 27 -1.28 13.89 12.77
N MET A 28 -0.11 13.30 13.05
CA MET A 28 1.13 14.08 13.20
C MET A 28 1.51 14.80 11.91
N LEU A 29 1.34 14.15 10.74
CA LEU A 29 1.59 14.75 9.44
C LEU A 29 0.58 15.88 9.13
N ALA A 30 -0.70 15.68 9.41
CA ALA A 30 -1.73 16.71 9.23
C ALA A 30 -1.45 17.98 10.05
N ASN A 31 -0.89 17.81 11.26
CA ASN A 31 -0.54 18.94 12.13
C ASN A 31 0.67 19.77 11.65
N THR A 32 1.34 19.37 10.57
CA THR A 32 2.44 20.16 9.98
C THR A 32 1.96 21.38 9.18
N GLY A 33 0.65 21.44 8.85
CA GLY A 33 0.07 22.46 7.98
C GLY A 33 0.29 22.20 6.48
N ALA A 34 0.88 21.06 6.11
CA ALA A 34 0.99 20.64 4.72
C ALA A 34 -0.40 20.32 4.12
N ASP A 35 -0.57 20.62 2.83
CA ASP A 35 -1.74 20.19 2.08
C ASP A 35 -1.66 18.69 1.80
N LEU A 36 -2.40 17.90 2.60
CA LEU A 36 -2.32 16.45 2.61
C LEU A 36 -3.69 15.82 2.35
N LYS A 37 -3.75 14.95 1.35
CA LYS A 37 -4.85 14.01 1.17
C LYS A 37 -4.54 12.70 1.91
N LEU A 38 -5.09 12.54 3.11
CA LEU A 38 -4.89 11.32 3.90
C LEU A 38 -5.64 10.13 3.30
N VAL A 39 -4.97 8.98 3.27
CA VAL A 39 -5.58 7.69 2.91
C VAL A 39 -6.51 7.25 4.04
N LYS A 40 -7.72 6.81 3.70
CA LYS A 40 -8.66 6.25 4.71
C LYS A 40 -8.03 5.03 5.38
N PRO A 41 -8.19 4.83 6.70
CA PRO A 41 -7.59 3.69 7.41
C PRO A 41 -7.84 2.33 6.75
N GLN A 42 -9.08 2.10 6.28
CA GLN A 42 -9.49 0.87 5.58
C GLN A 42 -8.83 0.66 4.19
N ASN A 43 -8.20 1.70 3.63
CA ASN A 43 -7.49 1.62 2.36
C ASN A 43 -5.98 1.50 2.56
N ILE A 44 -5.49 1.44 3.81
CA ILE A 44 -4.08 1.24 4.09
C ILE A 44 -3.75 -0.22 3.81
N HIS A 45 -2.82 -0.43 2.89
CA HIS A 45 -2.38 -1.75 2.46
C HIS A 45 -0.87 -1.74 2.22
N LEU A 46 -0.28 -2.93 2.22
CA LEU A 46 1.08 -3.16 1.76
C LEU A 46 1.05 -3.46 0.27
N THR A 47 1.51 -2.53 -0.58
CA THR A 47 1.67 -2.79 -2.01
C THR A 47 2.88 -3.71 -2.25
N VAL A 48 2.66 -4.83 -2.95
CA VAL A 48 3.69 -5.80 -3.33
C VAL A 48 4.27 -5.45 -4.71
N ARG A 49 3.40 -5.16 -5.69
CA ARG A 49 3.82 -4.87 -7.06
C ARG A 49 2.79 -4.04 -7.80
N PHE A 50 3.23 -2.98 -8.46
CA PHE A 50 2.41 -2.23 -9.41
C PHE A 50 2.38 -2.93 -10.77
N LEU A 51 1.18 -3.04 -11.35
CA LEU A 51 0.96 -3.59 -12.70
C LEU A 51 0.72 -2.49 -13.74
N GLY A 52 0.43 -1.26 -13.28
CA GLY A 52 0.09 -0.15 -14.15
C GLY A 52 -1.35 -0.25 -14.66
N ASP A 53 -1.63 0.38 -15.79
CA ASP A 53 -2.95 0.38 -16.41
C ASP A 53 -3.10 -0.87 -17.30
N ILE A 54 -3.92 -1.83 -16.88
CA ILE A 54 -4.14 -3.10 -17.60
C ILE A 54 -5.60 -3.21 -18.07
N PRO A 55 -5.88 -3.91 -19.19
CA PRO A 55 -7.26 -4.13 -19.65
C PRO A 55 -8.09 -4.87 -18.60
N GLN A 56 -9.34 -4.49 -18.41
CA GLN A 56 -10.22 -5.15 -17.43
C GLN A 56 -10.26 -6.69 -17.54
N PRO A 57 -10.36 -7.33 -18.74
CA PRO A 57 -10.32 -8.78 -18.85
C PRO A 57 -9.03 -9.43 -18.34
N MET A 58 -7.91 -8.69 -18.36
CA MET A 58 -6.63 -9.15 -17.83
C MET A 58 -6.65 -9.23 -16.30
N VAL A 59 -7.41 -8.35 -15.64
CA VAL A 59 -7.60 -8.40 -14.17
C VAL A 59 -8.24 -9.73 -13.78
N ASP A 60 -9.29 -10.14 -14.49
CA ASP A 60 -10.00 -11.40 -14.22
C ASP A 60 -9.09 -12.61 -14.44
N SER A 61 -8.29 -12.62 -15.51
CA SER A 61 -7.32 -13.70 -15.76
C SER A 61 -6.25 -13.77 -14.67
N ILE A 62 -5.71 -12.62 -14.24
CA ILE A 62 -4.73 -12.55 -13.15
C ILE A 62 -5.35 -13.09 -11.85
N TYR A 63 -6.60 -12.73 -11.56
CA TYR A 63 -7.30 -13.19 -10.37
C TYR A 63 -7.45 -14.72 -10.33
N GLU A 64 -7.77 -15.37 -11.45
CA GLU A 64 -7.86 -16.84 -11.52
C GLU A 64 -6.50 -17.52 -11.29
N GLU A 65 -5.42 -16.98 -11.86
CA GLU A 65 -4.06 -17.49 -11.63
C GLU A 65 -3.64 -17.33 -10.16
N MET A 66 -4.01 -16.21 -9.51
CA MET A 66 -3.69 -15.98 -8.10
C MET A 66 -4.30 -17.02 -7.17
N LYS A 67 -5.47 -17.59 -7.50
CA LYS A 67 -6.11 -18.63 -6.67
C LYS A 67 -5.27 -19.91 -6.57
N GLN A 68 -4.39 -20.15 -7.54
CA GLN A 68 -3.52 -21.32 -7.56
C GLN A 68 -2.25 -21.13 -6.72
N LEU A 69 -1.97 -19.90 -6.27
CA LEU A 69 -0.80 -19.60 -5.48
C LEU A 69 -1.00 -20.03 -4.02
N SER A 70 0.01 -20.70 -3.48
CA SER A 70 0.12 -20.98 -2.05
C SER A 70 1.45 -20.46 -1.53
N PHE A 71 1.42 -19.86 -0.34
CA PHE A 71 2.61 -19.37 0.33
C PHE A 71 2.42 -19.50 1.84
N ALA A 72 3.53 -19.67 2.55
CA ALA A 72 3.51 -19.68 4.01
C ALA A 72 3.35 -18.25 4.54
N PRO A 73 2.51 -18.02 5.57
CA PRO A 73 2.47 -16.75 6.27
C PRO A 73 3.85 -16.39 6.83
N PHE A 74 4.18 -15.11 6.82
CA PHE A 74 5.42 -14.60 7.39
C PHE A 74 5.17 -13.29 8.14
N GLU A 75 6.05 -12.98 9.07
CA GLU A 75 5.99 -11.74 9.84
C GLU A 75 6.68 -10.61 9.09
N ILE A 76 6.07 -9.42 9.16
CA ILE A 76 6.67 -8.18 8.68
C ILE A 76 6.86 -7.21 9.84
N GLU A 77 7.85 -6.35 9.71
CA GLU A 77 8.06 -5.25 10.63
C GLU A 77 8.00 -3.92 9.90
N LEU A 78 7.02 -3.08 10.24
CA LEU A 78 6.94 -1.71 9.77
C LEU A 78 7.82 -0.80 10.63
N ARG A 79 8.73 -0.05 10.00
CA ARG A 79 9.59 0.93 10.68
C ARG A 79 9.96 2.10 9.78
N GLY A 80 9.89 3.29 10.36
CA GLY A 80 10.29 4.52 9.71
C GLY A 80 9.29 5.00 8.66
N LEU A 81 9.54 6.20 8.16
CA LEU A 81 8.78 6.80 7.07
C LEU A 81 9.73 7.12 5.92
N GLY A 82 9.22 6.99 4.70
CA GLY A 82 9.87 7.44 3.48
C GLY A 82 8.94 8.36 2.70
N ALA A 83 9.47 8.94 1.63
CA ALA A 83 8.68 9.73 0.71
C ALA A 83 9.14 9.60 -0.75
N PHE A 84 8.21 9.76 -1.68
CA PHE A 84 8.47 9.79 -3.12
C PHE A 84 8.02 11.12 -3.74
N PRO A 85 8.68 11.62 -4.81
CA PRO A 85 9.93 11.08 -5.36
C PRO A 85 11.16 11.43 -4.49
N LYS A 86 11.13 12.53 -3.74
CA LYS A 86 12.22 12.97 -2.86
C LYS A 86 11.67 13.66 -1.61
N LEU A 87 12.41 13.63 -0.50
CA LEU A 87 12.01 14.28 0.77
C LEU A 87 11.87 15.81 0.68
N SER A 88 12.61 16.46 -0.22
CA SER A 88 12.52 17.92 -0.43
C SER A 88 11.25 18.35 -1.17
N HIS A 89 10.58 17.43 -1.85
CA HIS A 89 9.35 17.67 -2.59
C HIS A 89 8.49 16.40 -2.67
N PRO A 90 7.96 15.95 -1.52
CA PRO A 90 7.25 14.68 -1.45
C PRO A 90 5.84 14.83 -2.05
N ARG A 91 5.46 13.87 -2.89
CA ARG A 91 4.08 13.66 -3.37
C ARG A 91 3.38 12.55 -2.61
N VAL A 92 4.13 11.61 -2.06
CA VAL A 92 3.61 10.46 -1.29
C VAL A 92 4.52 10.25 -0.09
N VAL A 93 3.92 10.08 1.08
CA VAL A 93 4.60 9.62 2.31
C VAL A 93 4.14 8.20 2.59
N TRP A 94 5.06 7.31 2.95
CA TRP A 94 4.79 5.88 3.16
C TRP A 94 5.54 5.36 4.39
N ALA A 95 5.03 4.26 4.96
CA ALA A 95 5.67 3.57 6.08
C ALA A 95 6.63 2.49 5.55
N GLY A 96 7.86 2.48 6.07
CA GLY A 96 8.89 1.54 5.64
C GLY A 96 8.69 0.13 6.19
N ILE A 97 9.21 -0.86 5.46
CA ILE A 97 9.34 -2.25 5.93
C ILE A 97 10.80 -2.49 6.29
N ARG A 98 11.08 -2.87 7.53
CA ARG A 98 12.43 -3.22 8.00
C ARG A 98 12.72 -4.72 7.87
N LYS A 99 11.72 -5.56 8.11
CA LYS A 99 11.84 -7.02 8.05
C LYS A 99 10.62 -7.60 7.32
N GLY A 100 10.85 -8.68 6.58
CA GLY A 100 9.84 -9.46 5.88
C GLY A 100 10.45 -10.76 5.37
N SER A 101 9.73 -11.47 4.50
CA SER A 101 10.30 -12.61 3.78
C SER A 101 11.29 -12.15 2.72
N ASN A 102 12.41 -12.86 2.61
CA ASN A 102 13.38 -12.73 1.52
C ASN A 102 13.11 -13.80 0.47
#